data_AF-A0A1E5NYV7-F1
#
_entry.id   AF-A0A1E5NYV7-F1
#
_cell.length_a   1.000
_cell.length_b   1.000
_cell.length_c   1.000
_cell.angle_alpha   90.00
_cell.angle_beta   90.00
_cell.angle_gamma   90.00
#
_symmetry.space_group_name_H-M   'P 1'
#
loop_
_entity.id
_entity.type
_entity.pdbx_description
1 polymer ?
#
loop_
_entity_poly.entity_id
_entity_poly.type
_entity_poly.pdbx_seq_one_letter_code
_entity_poly.pdbx_strand_id
1 'polypeptide(L)'
;MTRHDGKTRTVRGTLDVTDPFCPSSGLHRAGIGVTFDMRLARNGDFYASGRYRQALDHELYLYGYTGKKLSTKVVHRSKMSSLLCLSQPACERGTTGNSGGY
;
A
#
# COMPACT_ATOMS: atom_id res chain seq x y z
N MET A 1 13.14 16.06 10.22
CA MET A 1 12.74 16.12 8.79
C MET A 1 13.97 15.87 7.96
N THR A 2 14.10 14.68 7.37
CA THR A 2 15.17 14.40 6.40
C THR A 2 14.93 15.26 5.16
N ARG A 3 15.92 16.10 4.82
CA ARG A 3 15.89 16.98 3.66
C ARG A 3 16.06 16.10 2.42
N HIS A 4 15.00 15.95 1.63
CA HIS A 4 15.03 15.16 0.39
C HIS A 4 15.80 15.91 -0.72
N ASP A 5 17.12 15.97 -0.62
CA ASP A 5 18.00 16.77 -1.50
C ASP A 5 18.35 16.06 -2.83
N GLY A 6 17.40 15.33 -3.44
CA GLY A 6 17.63 14.60 -4.68
C GLY A 6 16.44 14.58 -5.63
N LYS A 7 16.69 14.37 -6.94
CA LYS A 7 15.61 14.12 -7.91
C LYS A 7 14.75 12.96 -7.43
N THR A 8 13.51 13.25 -7.05
CA THR A 8 12.52 12.26 -6.62
C THR A 8 11.74 11.73 -7.82
N ARG A 9 11.44 10.43 -7.80
CA ARG A 9 10.41 9.84 -8.67
C ARG A 9 9.18 9.54 -7.84
N THR A 10 8.02 9.83 -8.40
CA THR A 10 6.72 9.56 -7.77
C THR A 10 6.05 8.43 -8.53
N VAL A 11 5.55 7.44 -7.79
CA VAL A 11 4.73 6.34 -8.30
C VAL A 11 3.41 6.37 -7.56
N ARG A 12 2.32 6.40 -8.33
CA ARG A 12 0.98 6.26 -7.79
C ARG A 12 0.37 4.96 -8.30
N GLY A 13 -0.19 4.18 -7.39
CA GLY A 13 -0.84 2.92 -7.72
C GLY A 13 -2.24 2.85 -7.14
N THR A 14 -3.13 2.19 -7.88
CA THR A 14 -4.45 1.79 -7.41
C THR A 14 -4.63 0.32 -7.74
N LEU A 15 -4.91 -0.48 -6.73
CA LEU A 15 -5.35 -1.85 -6.86
C LEU A 15 -6.80 -1.90 -6.40
N ASP A 16 -7.69 -2.34 -7.29
CA ASP A 16 -9.10 -2.53 -6.98
C ASP A 16 -9.51 -3.88 -7.54
N VAL A 17 -9.72 -4.84 -6.66
CA VAL A 17 -10.08 -6.22 -7.00
C VAL A 17 -11.40 -6.53 -6.36
N THR A 18 -12.39 -6.88 -7.16
CA THR A 18 -13.71 -7.33 -6.69
C THR A 18 -13.84 -8.83 -6.85
N ASP A 19 -14.54 -9.48 -5.93
CA ASP A 19 -14.93 -10.88 -6.10
C ASP A 19 -15.84 -10.99 -7.34
N PRO A 20 -15.50 -11.82 -8.36
CA PRO A 20 -16.27 -11.92 -9.60
C PRO A 20 -17.68 -12.51 -9.40
N PHE A 21 -17.95 -13.14 -8.26
CA PHE A 21 -19.26 -13.68 -7.90
C PHE A 21 -20.10 -12.69 -7.08
N CYS A 22 -19.53 -11.56 -6.67
CA CYS A 22 -20.22 -10.50 -5.94
C CYS A 22 -20.57 -9.32 -6.85
N PRO A 23 -21.61 -8.53 -6.51
CA PRO A 23 -21.92 -7.30 -7.23
C PRO A 23 -20.71 -6.35 -7.32
N SER A 24 -20.46 -5.78 -8.49
CA SER A 24 -19.36 -4.84 -8.73
C SER A 24 -19.54 -3.48 -8.03
N SER A 25 -20.73 -3.21 -7.48
CA SER A 25 -21.09 -1.98 -6.77
C SER A 25 -22.12 -2.23 -5.66
N GLY A 26 -22.29 -1.25 -4.75
CA GLY A 26 -23.28 -1.31 -3.66
C GLY A 26 -22.73 -1.84 -2.33
N LEU A 27 -23.64 -1.99 -1.35
CA LEU A 27 -23.34 -2.44 0.02
C LEU A 27 -22.84 -3.89 0.11
N HIS A 28 -23.09 -4.69 -0.93
CA HIS A 28 -22.62 -6.08 -1.04
C HIS A 28 -21.40 -6.23 -1.95
N ARG A 29 -20.77 -5.11 -2.34
CA ARG A 29 -19.52 -5.16 -3.10
C ARG A 29 -18.43 -5.75 -2.22
N ALA A 30 -18.05 -6.99 -2.51
CA ALA A 30 -16.90 -7.61 -1.89
C ALA A 30 -15.62 -7.33 -2.67
N GLY A 31 -14.57 -6.83 -2.01
CA GLY A 31 -13.33 -6.52 -2.72
C GLY A 31 -12.22 -5.86 -1.92
N ILE A 32 -11.01 -6.00 -2.44
CA ILE A 32 -9.76 -5.43 -1.95
C ILE A 32 -9.51 -4.12 -2.69
N GLY A 33 -9.27 -3.04 -1.94
CA GLY A 33 -8.95 -1.74 -2.53
C GLY A 33 -7.75 -1.11 -1.86
N VAL A 34 -6.70 -0.79 -2.60
CA VAL A 34 -5.52 -0.07 -2.12
C VAL A 34 -5.19 1.07 -3.07
N THR A 35 -4.98 2.25 -2.52
CA THR A 35 -4.42 3.40 -3.21
C THR A 35 -3.16 3.82 -2.50
N PHE A 36 -2.07 3.99 -3.23
CA PHE A 36 -0.80 4.43 -2.64
C PHE A 36 -0.11 5.47 -3.53
N ASP A 37 0.57 6.39 -2.85
CA ASP A 37 1.48 7.37 -3.40
C ASP A 37 2.84 7.15 -2.75
N MET A 38 3.82 6.83 -3.58
CA MET A 38 5.20 6.61 -3.17
C MET A 38 6.13 7.59 -3.85
N ARG A 39 7.05 8.15 -3.07
CA ARG A 39 8.13 9.00 -3.54
C ARG A 39 9.44 8.33 -3.17
N LEU A 40 10.33 8.18 -4.14
CA LEU A 40 11.67 7.65 -3.95
C LEU A 40 12.67 8.69 -4.42
N ALA A 41 13.56 9.10 -3.53
CA ALA A 41 14.69 9.95 -3.83
C ALA A 41 15.89 9.11 -4.30
N ARG A 42 16.76 9.72 -5.11
CA ARG A 42 17.95 9.05 -5.68
C ARG A 42 18.90 8.49 -4.61
N ASN A 43 18.93 9.10 -3.43
CA ASN A 43 19.74 8.67 -2.29
C ASN A 43 19.15 7.44 -1.55
N GLY A 44 18.02 6.89 -2.01
CA GLY A 44 17.38 5.74 -1.37
C GLY A 44 16.33 6.12 -0.32
N ASP A 45 16.15 7.41 -0.01
CA ASP A 45 15.07 7.86 0.86
C ASP A 45 13.73 7.64 0.17
N PHE A 46 12.76 7.11 0.90
CA PHE A 46 11.41 6.95 0.41
C PHE A 46 10.39 7.52 1.39
N TYR A 47 9.25 7.88 0.82
CA TYR A 47 8.02 8.20 1.51
C TYR A 47 6.89 7.45 0.83
N ALA A 48 6.09 6.73 1.60
CA ALA A 48 4.93 6.00 1.14
C ALA A 48 3.73 6.42 1.97
N SER A 49 2.68 6.83 1.28
CA SER A 49 1.39 7.16 1.86
C SER A 49 0.28 6.45 1.09
N GLY A 50 -0.83 6.15 1.73
CA GLY A 50 -1.91 5.48 1.02
C GLY A 50 -3.14 5.29 1.88
N ARG A 51 -4.19 4.79 1.23
CA ARG A 51 -5.42 4.34 1.86
C ARG A 51 -5.74 2.96 1.35
N TYR A 52 -6.16 2.08 2.23
CA TYR A 52 -6.62 0.75 1.88
C TYR A 52 -7.97 0.46 2.53
N ARG A 53 -8.75 -0.40 1.88
CA ARG A 53 -9.85 -1.13 2.52
C ARG A 53 -9.24 -2.37 3.13
N GLN A 54 -9.59 -2.66 4.38
CA GLN A 54 -9.08 -3.85 5.04
C GLN A 54 -9.51 -5.08 4.24
N ALA A 55 -8.53 -5.71 3.60
CA ALA A 55 -8.65 -6.95 2.87
C ALA A 55 -8.12 -8.10 3.73
N LEU A 56 -8.05 -9.31 3.16
CA LEU A 56 -7.16 -10.36 3.69
C LEU A 56 -5.75 -9.80 3.93
N ASP A 57 -4.94 -10.53 4.71
CA ASP A 57 -3.58 -10.15 5.06
C ASP A 57 -2.81 -9.59 3.83
N HIS A 58 -2.38 -8.33 3.92
CA HIS A 58 -1.71 -7.64 2.83
C HIS A 58 -0.55 -6.81 3.32
N GLU A 59 0.44 -6.70 2.44
CA GLU A 59 1.73 -6.12 2.75
C GLU A 59 2.22 -5.31 1.55
N LEU A 60 2.80 -4.15 1.84
CA LEU A 60 3.47 -3.31 0.85
C LEU A 60 4.96 -3.33 1.13
N TYR A 61 5.75 -3.57 0.10
CA TYR A 61 7.20 -3.68 0.18
C TYR A 61 7.86 -2.73 -0.81
N LEU A 62 9.00 -2.19 -0.40
CA LEU A 62 9.98 -1.66 -1.34
C LEU A 62 11.06 -2.70 -1.56
N TYR A 63 11.44 -2.83 -2.82
CA TYR A 63 12.55 -3.65 -3.27
C TYR A 63 13.59 -2.71 -3.89
N GLY A 64 14.80 -2.74 -3.35
CA GLY A 64 15.91 -1.90 -3.80
C GLY A 64 17.17 -2.73 -3.99
N TYR A 65 17.99 -2.30 -4.96
CA TYR A 65 19.34 -2.81 -5.15
C TYR A 65 20.33 -1.74 -4.72
N THR A 66 21.19 -2.06 -3.76
CA THR A 66 22.35 -1.23 -3.39
C THR A 66 23.60 -1.94 -3.89
N GLY A 67 24.05 -1.57 -5.10
CA GLY A 67 25.11 -2.29 -5.82
C GLY A 67 24.64 -3.70 -6.23
N LYS A 68 25.25 -4.74 -5.65
CA LYS A 68 24.87 -6.16 -5.87
C LYS A 68 23.97 -6.74 -4.77
N LYS A 69 23.69 -5.99 -3.70
CA LYS A 69 22.89 -6.49 -2.56
C LYS A 69 21.43 -6.11 -2.76
N LEU A 70 20.56 -7.13 -2.61
CA LEU A 70 19.10 -6.97 -2.58
C LEU A 70 18.68 -6.60 -1.16
N SER A 71 17.87 -5.55 -1.02
CA SER A 71 17.24 -5.20 0.25
C SER A 71 15.74 -5.01 0.08
N THR A 72 14.97 -5.62 0.98
CA THR A 72 13.51 -5.53 1.03
C THR A 72 13.12 -4.82 2.31
N LYS A 73 12.28 -3.79 2.19
CA LYS A 73 11.78 -3.05 3.34
C LYS A 73 10.26 -3.07 3.36
N VAL A 74 9.70 -3.52 4.50
CA VAL A 74 8.26 -3.55 4.70
C VAL A 74 7.78 -2.11 4.93
N VAL A 75 6.95 -1.63 4.04
CA VAL A 75 6.34 -0.30 4.10
C VAL A 75 5.05 -0.36 4.89
N HIS A 76 4.27 -1.41 4.68
CA HIS A 76 3.01 -1.63 5.38
C HIS A 76 2.76 -3.12 5.54
N ARG A 77 2.14 -3.48 6.65
CA ARG A 77 1.58 -4.81 6.89
C ARG A 77 0.26 -4.58 7.62
N SER A 78 -0.82 -5.06 7.05
CA SER A 78 -2.11 -5.12 7.71
C SER A 78 -2.62 -6.54 7.65
N LYS A 79 -2.98 -7.05 8.82
CA LYS A 79 -3.65 -8.34 8.95
C LYS A 79 -5.14 -8.12 9.07
N MET A 80 -5.89 -9.04 8.50
CA MET A 80 -7.33 -8.98 8.57
C MET A 80 -7.79 -9.41 9.96
N SER A 81 -8.64 -8.60 10.61
CA SER A 81 -9.25 -8.95 11.89
C SER A 81 -10.54 -9.75 11.73
N SER A 82 -11.24 -9.63 10.59
CA SER A 82 -12.52 -10.30 10.33
C SER A 82 -12.84 -10.45 8.85
N LEU A 83 -13.36 -11.62 8.45
CA LEU A 83 -13.82 -11.92 7.08
C LEU A 83 -14.99 -11.04 6.65
N LEU A 84 -15.73 -10.47 7.62
CA LEU A 84 -16.81 -9.52 7.36
C LEU A 84 -16.31 -8.27 6.63
N CYS A 85 -15.01 -7.95 6.72
CA CYS A 85 -14.43 -6.81 6.02
C CYS A 85 -14.23 -6.98 4.53
N LEU A 86 -14.31 -8.22 4.04
CA LEU A 86 -14.34 -8.46 2.61
C LEU A 86 -15.69 -8.10 2.00
N SER A 87 -16.80 -8.31 2.71
CA SER A 87 -18.17 -8.13 2.19
C SER A 87 -18.79 -6.79 2.53
N GLN A 88 -18.19 -6.00 3.43
CA GLN A 88 -18.69 -4.69 3.84
C GLN A 88 -17.83 -3.55 3.28
N PRO A 89 -18.38 -2.64 2.45
CA PRO A 89 -17.67 -1.46 1.98
C PRO A 89 -17.35 -0.44 3.08
N ALA A 90 -17.90 -0.66 4.29
CA ALA A 90 -17.70 0.15 5.49
C ALA A 90 -16.53 -0.34 6.37
N CYS A 91 -15.90 -1.48 6.09
CA CYS A 91 -14.76 -1.89 6.90
C CYS A 91 -13.62 -0.89 6.81
N GLU A 92 -12.94 -0.73 7.95
CA GLU A 92 -12.11 0.43 8.27
C GLU A 92 -11.15 0.76 7.13
N ARG A 93 -11.21 2.03 6.71
CA ARG A 93 -10.24 2.58 5.77
C ARG A 93 -8.97 2.86 6.53
N GLY A 94 -7.99 1.96 6.42
CA GLY A 94 -6.68 2.17 7.00
C GLY A 94 -5.85 3.14 6.16
N THR A 95 -4.87 3.78 6.80
CA THR A 95 -3.88 4.60 6.12
C THR A 95 -2.52 3.93 6.19
N THR A 96 -1.80 3.92 5.08
CA THR A 96 -0.37 3.62 5.07
C THR A 96 0.39 4.93 5.23
N GLY A 97 1.39 4.94 6.11
CA GLY A 97 2.34 6.04 6.26
C GLY A 97 3.67 5.49 6.72
N ASN A 98 4.68 5.52 5.85
CA ASN A 98 6.02 5.04 6.17
C ASN A 98 7.07 5.86 5.41
N SER A 99 8.13 6.21 6.10
CA SER A 99 9.28 6.89 5.51
C SER A 99 10.57 6.29 6.06
N GLY A 100 11.59 6.18 5.22
CA GLY A 100 12.91 5.76 5.65
C GLY A 100 13.92 5.79 4.51
N GLY A 101 15.13 5.31 4.79
CA GLY A 101 16.18 5.14 3.78
C GLY A 101 16.58 3.69 3.58
N TYR A 102 17.35 3.45 2.52
CA TYR A 102 18.12 2.24 2.25
C TYR A 102 19.58 2.42 2.61
#